data_AF-A0A962WZ23-F1
#
_entry.id   AF-A0A962WZ23-F1
#
_cell.length_a   1.000
_cell.length_b   1.000
_cell.length_c   1.000
_cell.angle_alpha   90.00
_cell.angle_beta   90.00
_cell.angle_gamma   90.00
#
_symmetry.space_group_name_H-M   'P 1'
#
loop_
_entity.id
_entity.type
_entity.pdbx_description
1 polymer ?
#
loop_
_entity_poly.entity_id
_entity_poly.type
_entity_poly.pdbx_seq_one_letter_code
_entity_poly.pdbx_strand_id
1 'polypeptide(L)'
;MSDGRTADKPLSGIRVLEMGQLIAGPFAGSILAYFGAELIKIEPPGKGDPLRSWRQLDEKGTSYWWRSIGRNKKSVTLNLHEEEGREIARRLIDSSDVLIENFRPGTMEKWGLGPAVFKQSNPQLVYTRVSG
;
A
#
# COMPACT_ATOMS: atom_id res chain seq x y z
N MET A 1 30.69 -4.38 -27.76
CA MET A 1 30.53 -5.10 -26.47
C MET A 1 29.45 -4.35 -25.70
N SER A 2 28.34 -5.02 -25.41
CA SER A 2 27.10 -4.41 -24.89
C SER A 2 27.28 -3.95 -23.43
N ASP A 3 27.02 -2.67 -23.17
CA ASP A 3 26.81 -2.15 -21.82
C ASP A 3 25.52 -2.79 -21.27
N GLY A 4 25.68 -3.56 -20.19
CA GLY A 4 24.65 -4.39 -19.58
C GLY A 4 23.95 -3.73 -18.41
N ARG A 5 23.66 -2.42 -18.45
CA ARG A 5 22.67 -1.86 -17.51
C ARG A 5 21.29 -2.28 -18.01
N THR A 6 20.68 -3.25 -17.35
CA THR A 6 19.22 -3.35 -17.33
C THR A 6 18.71 -1.95 -16.98
N ALA A 7 18.08 -1.25 -17.94
CA ALA A 7 17.55 0.08 -17.68
C ALA A 7 16.58 -0.03 -16.50
N ASP A 8 16.93 0.58 -15.37
CA ASP A 8 16.08 0.61 -14.19
C ASP A 8 14.69 1.11 -14.60
N LYS A 9 13.65 0.42 -14.14
CA LYS A 9 12.27 0.83 -14.43
C LYS A 9 12.03 2.26 -13.89
N PRO A 10 11.06 3.02 -14.44
CA PRO A 10 10.88 4.44 -14.12
C PRO A 10 10.70 4.80 -12.63
N LEU A 11 10.19 3.87 -11.81
CA LEU A 11 9.99 4.06 -10.36
C LEU A 11 10.91 3.17 -9.52
N SER A 12 12.02 2.70 -10.08
CA SER A 12 13.01 1.95 -9.31
C SER A 12 13.57 2.81 -8.18
N GLY A 13 13.68 2.25 -6.99
CA GLY A 13 14.11 2.96 -5.78
C GLY A 13 12.98 3.68 -5.03
N ILE A 14 11.78 3.80 -5.61
CA ILE A 14 10.62 4.39 -4.93
C ILE A 14 9.95 3.34 -4.04
N ARG A 15 9.71 3.69 -2.77
CA ARG A 15 8.93 2.89 -1.83
C ARG A 15 7.52 3.42 -1.67
N VAL A 16 6.55 2.54 -1.83
CA VAL A 16 5.12 2.82 -1.70
C VAL A 16 4.55 2.00 -0.54
N LEU A 17 3.90 2.68 0.41
CA LEU A 17 3.09 2.03 1.43
C LEU A 17 1.61 2.10 1.02
N GLU A 18 0.99 0.95 0.82
CA GLU A 18 -0.42 0.82 0.47
C GLU A 18 -1.22 0.34 1.69
N MET A 19 -2.07 1.21 2.23
CA MET A 19 -3.05 0.85 3.28
C MET A 19 -4.46 0.71 2.72
N GLY A 20 -4.64 0.98 1.42
CA GLY A 20 -5.92 0.88 0.76
C GLY A 20 -6.46 -0.55 0.64
N GLN A 21 -7.79 -0.66 0.54
CA GLN A 21 -8.54 -1.91 0.42
C GLN A 21 -9.39 -1.96 -0.85
N LEU A 22 -9.78 -3.16 -1.27
CA LEU A 22 -10.60 -3.40 -2.47
C LEU A 22 -9.92 -2.96 -3.76
N ILE A 23 -10.51 -2.04 -4.53
CA ILE A 23 -10.09 -1.78 -5.91
C ILE A 23 -9.23 -0.53 -6.02
N ALA A 24 -9.76 0.66 -5.68
CA ALA A 24 -9.15 1.92 -6.12
C ALA A 24 -7.71 2.12 -5.60
N GLY A 25 -7.50 2.02 -4.28
CA GLY A 25 -6.16 2.10 -3.69
C GLY A 25 -5.24 0.98 -4.20
N PRO A 26 -5.65 -0.30 -4.08
CA PRO A 26 -4.85 -1.42 -4.57
C PRO A 26 -4.52 -1.37 -6.07
N PHE A 27 -5.40 -0.88 -6.92
CA PHE A 27 -5.16 -0.74 -8.34
C PHE A 27 -4.13 0.34 -8.63
N ALA A 28 -4.23 1.51 -7.98
CA ALA A 28 -3.22 2.57 -8.08
C ALA A 28 -1.83 2.07 -7.68
N GLY A 29 -1.75 1.36 -6.55
CA GLY A 29 -0.50 0.74 -6.11
C GLY A 29 0.07 -0.27 -7.11
N SER A 30 -0.80 -1.09 -7.73
CA SER A 30 -0.39 -2.08 -8.74
C SER A 30 0.32 -1.42 -9.93
N ILE A 31 -0.17 -0.26 -10.37
CA ILE A 31 0.43 0.50 -11.48
C ILE A 31 1.85 0.95 -11.10
N LEU A 32 2.03 1.52 -9.90
CA LEU A 32 3.36 1.95 -9.43
C LEU A 32 4.33 0.77 -9.34
N ALA A 33 3.88 -0.37 -8.84
CA ALA A 33 4.68 -1.59 -8.78
C ALA A 33 5.07 -2.12 -10.17
N TYR A 34 4.20 -1.99 -11.19
CA TYR A 34 4.54 -2.36 -12.57
C TYR A 34 5.72 -1.54 -13.11
N PHE A 35 5.77 -0.25 -12.76
CA PHE A 35 6.86 0.67 -13.09
C PHE A 35 8.07 0.56 -12.15
N GLY A 36 8.11 -0.42 -11.24
CA GLY A 36 9.32 -0.79 -10.49
C GLY A 36 9.39 -0.29 -9.06
N ALA A 37 8.35 0.36 -8.54
CA ALA A 37 8.31 0.74 -7.14
C ALA A 37 8.27 -0.48 -6.21
N GLU A 38 8.94 -0.40 -5.07
CA GLU A 38 8.78 -1.35 -3.97
C GLU A 38 7.45 -1.04 -3.26
N LEU A 39 6.44 -1.90 -3.44
CA LEU A 39 5.15 -1.72 -2.80
C LEU A 39 4.98 -2.67 -1.61
N ILE A 40 4.71 -2.09 -0.44
CA ILE A 40 4.38 -2.79 0.80
C ILE A 40 2.91 -2.54 1.12
N LYS A 41 2.10 -3.60 1.07
CA LYS A 41 0.70 -3.55 1.44
C LYS A 41 0.52 -3.87 2.92
N ILE A 42 -0.20 -3.00 3.62
CA ILE A 42 -0.67 -3.22 4.99
C ILE A 42 -2.06 -3.84 4.93
N GLU A 43 -2.23 -4.94 5.66
CA GLU A 43 -3.49 -5.65 5.74
C GLU A 43 -3.91 -5.91 7.19
N PRO A 44 -5.21 -6.04 7.50
CA PRO A 44 -5.64 -6.45 8.82
C PRO A 44 -5.25 -7.92 9.08
N PRO A 45 -4.81 -8.28 10.30
CA PRO A 45 -4.43 -9.65 10.63
C PRO A 45 -5.60 -10.63 10.51
N GLY A 46 -5.30 -11.87 10.15
CA GLY A 46 -6.25 -12.99 10.03
C GLY A 46 -7.19 -12.93 8.83
N LYS A 47 -7.59 -11.73 8.37
CA LYS A 47 -8.55 -11.55 7.27
C LYS A 47 -7.88 -11.11 5.96
N GLY A 48 -6.87 -10.27 6.03
CA GLY A 48 -6.30 -9.63 4.85
C GLY A 48 -7.23 -8.58 4.21
N ASP A 49 -6.90 -8.15 3.00
CA ASP A 49 -7.77 -7.33 2.16
C ASP A 49 -9.05 -8.12 1.80
N PRO A 50 -10.26 -7.54 1.97
CA PRO A 50 -11.51 -8.18 1.56
C PRO A 50 -11.53 -8.63 0.08
N LEU A 51 -10.68 -8.04 -0.78
CA LEU A 51 -10.54 -8.46 -2.16
C LEU A 51 -10.04 -9.90 -2.29
N ARG A 52 -9.31 -10.44 -1.31
CA ARG A 52 -8.79 -11.82 -1.32
C ARG A 52 -9.88 -12.88 -1.47
N SER A 53 -11.09 -12.61 -1.00
CA SER A 53 -12.24 -13.51 -1.08
C SER A 53 -13.39 -12.94 -1.91
N TRP A 54 -13.13 -11.96 -2.77
CA TRP A 54 -14.18 -11.25 -3.48
C TRP A 54 -14.57 -11.92 -4.80
N ARG A 55 -15.89 -12.06 -5.03
CA ARG A 55 -16.49 -12.61 -6.26
C ARG A 55 -15.99 -14.05 -6.55
N GLN A 56 -15.53 -14.31 -7.78
CA GLN A 56 -15.07 -15.61 -8.25
C GLN A 56 -13.73 -15.97 -7.59
N LEU A 57 -13.65 -17.17 -7.02
CA LEU A 57 -12.45 -17.69 -6.37
C LEU A 57 -11.82 -18.77 -7.23
N ASP A 58 -10.49 -18.87 -7.15
CA ASP A 58 -9.76 -20.00 -7.70
C ASP A 58 -9.92 -21.25 -6.82
N GLU A 59 -9.33 -22.35 -7.29
CA GLU A 59 -9.35 -23.67 -6.67
C GLU A 59 -8.72 -23.68 -5.26
N LYS A 60 -7.94 -22.64 -4.93
CA LYS A 60 -7.26 -22.44 -3.64
C LYS A 60 -8.00 -21.43 -2.76
N GLY A 61 -9.22 -21.04 -3.12
CA GLY A 61 -10.05 -20.09 -2.38
C GLY A 61 -9.59 -18.63 -2.47
N THR A 62 -8.75 -18.28 -3.44
CA THR A 62 -8.27 -16.91 -3.64
C THR A 62 -8.98 -16.24 -4.82
N SER A 63 -9.47 -15.03 -4.63
CA SER A 63 -10.11 -14.25 -5.69
C SER A 63 -9.20 -14.01 -6.88
N TYR A 64 -9.74 -14.19 -8.09
CA TYR A 64 -9.05 -13.79 -9.32
C TYR A 64 -8.73 -12.29 -9.38
N TRP A 65 -9.51 -11.45 -8.69
CA TRP A 65 -9.19 -10.02 -8.56
C TRP A 65 -7.91 -9.82 -7.76
N TRP A 66 -7.78 -10.52 -6.63
CA TRP A 66 -6.56 -10.47 -5.83
C TRP A 66 -5.36 -11.06 -6.57
N ARG A 67 -5.54 -12.17 -7.31
CA ARG A 67 -4.49 -12.74 -8.18
C ARG A 67 -3.98 -11.73 -9.20
N SER A 68 -4.84 -10.85 -9.70
CA SER A 68 -4.47 -9.83 -10.68
C SER A 68 -3.76 -8.64 -10.02
N ILE A 69 -4.37 -8.02 -9.01
CA ILE A 69 -3.89 -6.74 -8.46
C ILE A 69 -2.95 -6.88 -7.25
N GLY A 70 -2.83 -8.08 -6.68
CA GLY A 70 -1.90 -8.36 -5.58
C GLY A 70 -0.47 -8.63 -6.03
N ARG A 71 -0.23 -8.71 -7.35
CA ARG A 71 1.10 -9.01 -7.92
C ARG A 71 2.08 -7.87 -7.66
N ASN A 72 3.36 -8.23 -7.55
CA ASN A 72 4.49 -7.31 -7.31
C ASN A 72 4.40 -6.53 -5.99
N LYS A 73 3.57 -6.99 -5.04
CA LYS A 73 3.41 -6.39 -3.71
C LYS A 73 4.03 -7.31 -2.66
N LYS A 74 4.78 -6.71 -1.72
CA LYS A 74 5.03 -7.30 -0.40
C LYS A 74 3.77 -7.08 0.45
N SER A 75 3.48 -7.98 1.37
CA SER A 75 2.32 -7.87 2.27
C SER A 75 2.74 -8.14 3.70
N VAL A 76 2.27 -7.30 4.61
CA VAL A 76 2.43 -7.48 6.05
C VAL A 76 1.13 -7.10 6.75
N THR A 77 0.82 -7.80 7.84
CA THR A 77 -0.38 -7.51 8.62
C THR A 77 -0.09 -6.57 9.77
N LEU A 78 -0.90 -5.53 9.96
CA LEU A 78 -0.87 -4.64 11.13
C LEU A 78 -2.29 -4.41 11.64
N ASN A 79 -2.49 -4.46 12.95
CA ASN A 79 -3.75 -4.08 13.58
C ASN A 79 -3.75 -2.58 13.91
N LEU A 80 -4.34 -1.77 13.04
CA LEU A 80 -4.38 -0.30 13.20
C LEU A 80 -5.37 0.19 14.28
N HIS A 81 -6.16 -0.73 14.86
CA HIS A 81 -6.98 -0.42 16.03
C HIS A 81 -6.13 -0.32 17.31
N GLU A 82 -4.99 -0.99 17.35
CA GLU A 82 -4.04 -0.93 18.46
C GLU A 82 -3.00 0.16 18.25
N GLU A 83 -2.52 0.73 19.34
CA GLU A 83 -1.52 1.81 19.29
C GLU A 83 -0.19 1.32 18.73
N GLU A 84 0.25 0.11 19.07
CA GLU A 84 1.48 -0.47 18.57
C GLU A 84 1.43 -0.69 17.04
N GLY A 85 0.27 -1.08 16.52
CA GLY A 85 0.08 -1.22 15.08
C GLY A 85 0.16 0.13 14.35
N ARG A 86 -0.36 1.19 14.97
CA ARG A 86 -0.25 2.56 14.44
C ARG A 86 1.17 3.10 14.52
N GLU A 87 1.91 2.79 15.58
CA GLU A 87 3.32 3.15 15.74
C GLU A 87 4.17 2.54 14.63
N ILE A 88 4.01 1.24 14.36
CA ILE A 88 4.70 0.56 13.27
C ILE A 88 4.30 1.17 11.92
N ALA A 89 3.00 1.42 11.70
CA ALA A 89 2.53 2.05 10.46
C ALA A 89 3.15 3.44 10.26
N ARG A 90 3.23 4.27 11.30
CA ARG A 90 3.85 5.60 11.23
C ARG A 90 5.31 5.51 10.81
N ARG A 91 6.09 4.62 11.43
CA ARG A 91 7.50 4.38 11.06
C ARG A 91 7.66 3.91 9.61
N LEU A 92 6.74 3.08 9.14
CA LEU A 92 6.73 2.66 7.73
C LEU A 92 6.43 3.83 6.79
N ILE A 93 5.47 4.69 7.14
CA ILE A 93 5.13 5.90 6.38
C ILE A 93 6.32 6.87 6.33
N ASP A 94 6.99 7.11 7.45
CA ASP A 94 8.18 7.98 7.52
C ASP A 94 9.34 7.48 6.64
N SER A 95 9.39 6.17 6.39
CA SER A 95 10.41 5.53 5.55
C SER A 95 9.97 5.30 4.09
N SER A 96 8.81 5.80 3.69
CA SER A 96 8.24 5.61 2.34
C SER A 96 8.14 6.94 1.58
N ASP A 97 8.19 6.88 0.26
CA ASP A 97 8.06 8.06 -0.61
C ASP A 97 6.59 8.37 -0.91
N VAL A 98 5.75 7.33 -0.95
CA VAL A 98 4.33 7.44 -1.27
C VAL A 98 3.50 6.65 -0.26
N LEU A 99 2.40 7.24 0.19
CA LEU A 99 1.34 6.56 0.93
C LEU A 99 0.07 6.56 0.09
N ILE A 100 -0.57 5.39 -0.04
CA ILE A 100 -1.88 5.23 -0.70
C ILE A 100 -2.89 4.70 0.31
N GLU A 101 -3.99 5.42 0.49
CA GLU A 101 -5.13 4.98 1.29
C GLU A 101 -6.47 5.36 0.65
N ASN A 102 -7.50 4.57 0.94
CA ASN A 102 -8.87 4.81 0.50
C ASN A 102 -9.88 4.51 1.61
N PHE A 103 -9.53 4.86 2.85
CA PHE A 103 -10.46 4.74 3.97
C PHE A 103 -11.51 5.85 3.91
N ARG A 104 -12.55 5.72 4.75
CA ARG A 104 -13.51 6.81 4.93
C ARG A 104 -12.76 8.07 5.41
N PRO A 105 -13.07 9.26 4.87
CA PRO A 105 -12.46 10.51 5.32
C PRO A 105 -12.47 10.65 6.85
N GLY A 106 -11.35 11.07 7.43
CA GLY A 106 -11.18 11.21 8.88
C GLY A 106 -10.68 9.95 9.59
N THR A 107 -10.62 8.79 8.93
CA THR A 107 -10.14 7.54 9.58
C THR A 107 -8.65 7.63 9.92
N MET A 108 -7.82 8.06 8.97
CA MET A 108 -6.38 8.19 9.18
C MET A 108 -6.06 9.26 10.23
N GLU A 109 -6.81 10.37 10.25
CA GLU A 109 -6.68 11.43 11.25
C GLU A 109 -7.02 10.94 12.66
N LYS A 110 -8.09 10.16 12.82
CA LYS A 110 -8.45 9.52 14.11
C LYS A 110 -7.37 8.56 14.61
N TRP A 111 -6.62 7.95 13.71
CA TRP A 111 -5.48 7.10 14.03
C TRP A 111 -4.16 7.88 14.20
N GLY A 112 -4.17 9.21 14.07
CA GLY A 112 -2.93 10.00 14.11
C GLY A 112 -1.98 9.71 12.94
N LEU A 113 -2.52 9.20 11.82
CA LEU A 113 -1.80 8.91 10.58
C LEU A 113 -2.26 9.83 9.43
N GLY A 114 -2.88 10.96 9.77
CA GLY A 114 -3.29 11.96 8.77
C GLY A 114 -2.09 12.69 8.14
N PRO A 115 -2.27 13.31 6.96
CA PRO A 115 -1.17 13.94 6.21
C PRO A 115 -0.44 15.05 6.98
N ALA A 116 -1.14 15.77 7.86
CA ALA A 116 -0.54 16.86 8.64
C ALA A 116 0.57 16.37 9.60
N VAL A 117 0.48 15.13 10.09
CA VAL A 117 1.44 14.54 11.02
C VAL A 117 2.81 14.38 10.38
N PHE A 118 2.85 14.02 9.10
CA PHE A 118 4.07 13.67 8.38
C PHE A 118 4.80 14.85 7.76
N LYS A 119 4.21 16.06 7.76
CA LYS A 119 4.86 17.25 7.20
C LYS A 119 6.20 17.59 7.87
N GLN A 120 6.36 17.22 9.13
CA GLN A 120 7.61 17.46 9.87
C GLN A 120 8.60 16.31 9.72
N SER A 121 8.15 15.06 9.85
CA SER A 121 9.02 13.87 9.84
C SER A 121 9.41 13.42 8.43
N ASN A 122 8.51 13.56 7.46
CA ASN A 122 8.72 13.22 6.06
C ASN A 122 8.07 14.26 5.13
N PRO A 123 8.67 15.45 4.96
CA PRO A 123 8.11 16.54 4.16
C PRO A 123 8.02 16.22 2.65
N GLN A 124 8.69 15.17 2.18
CA GLN A 124 8.67 14.75 0.77
C GLN A 124 7.60 13.68 0.48
N LEU A 125 6.89 13.20 1.51
CA LEU A 125 5.87 12.17 1.36
C LEU A 125 4.76 12.61 0.41
N VAL A 126 4.54 11.84 -0.65
CA VAL A 126 3.35 11.96 -1.49
C VAL A 126 2.20 11.21 -0.83
N TYR A 127 1.37 11.94 -0.09
CA TYR A 127 0.18 11.37 0.55
C TYR A 127 -1.01 11.33 -0.44
N THR A 128 -1.42 10.14 -0.84
CA THR A 128 -2.54 9.92 -1.77
C THR A 128 -3.76 9.35 -1.04
N ARG A 129 -4.88 10.07 -1.13
CA ARG A 129 -6.19 9.65 -0.62
C ARG A 129 -7.17 9.47 -1.76
N VAL A 130 -7.89 8.35 -1.76
CA VAL A 130 -8.99 8.11 -2.70
C VAL A 130 -10.30 7.93 -1.92
N SER A 131 -11.26 8.83 -2.11
CA SER A 131 -12.61 8.72 -1.54
C SER A 131 -13.66 9.03 -2.61
N GLY A 132 -14.91 8.61 -2.36
CA GLY A 132 -16.07 9.02 -3.15
C GLY A 132 -16.62 10.37 -2.72
#